data_AF-A0A962NDD0-F1
#
_entry.id   AF-A0A962NDD0-F1
#
_cell.length_a   1.000
_cell.length_b   1.000
_cell.length_c   1.000
_cell.angle_alpha   90.00
_cell.angle_beta   90.00
_cell.angle_gamma   90.00
#
_symmetry.space_group_name_H-M   'P 1'
#
loop_
_entity.id
_entity.type
_entity.pdbx_description
1 polymer ?
#
loop_
_entity_poly.entity_id
_entity_poly.type
_entity_poly.pdbx_seq_one_letter_code
_entity_poly.pdbx_strand_id
1 'polypeptide(L)'
;MQLMPATARRFNVKRGYHPWDNIHGGTRYLGHLMKQYNGNLTHTVAAYNAGEGNIRPGRKIRNMGYVRKVLKAYNKFGGRKTGKPGKQVRKQSTRRSQGAGKSGIKRQQQASRNRTPQVRTHLFKVRPGDTVYEVMRQTGIPVNRIIRLNRLQAPYHLLKGQTLRLR
;
A
#
# COMPACT_ATOMS: atom_id res chain seq x y z
N MET A 1 5.86 4.07 -0.64
CA MET A 1 6.68 2.95 -1.11
C MET A 1 8.03 2.79 -0.38
N GLN A 2 8.22 3.26 0.87
CA GLN A 2 9.40 2.90 1.71
C GLN A 2 10.79 3.11 1.07
N LEU A 3 11.01 4.25 0.41
CA LEU A 3 12.30 4.55 -0.22
C LEU A 3 13.40 4.77 0.83
N MET A 4 14.61 4.30 0.53
CA MET A 4 15.82 4.69 1.26
C MET A 4 16.07 6.19 1.15
N PRO A 5 16.64 6.87 2.18
CA PRO A 5 16.84 8.32 2.15
C PRO A 5 17.63 8.82 0.94
N ALA A 6 18.69 8.10 0.55
CA ALA A 6 19.47 8.45 -0.64
C ALA A 6 18.65 8.35 -1.93
N THR A 7 17.86 7.29 -2.08
CA THR A 7 16.93 7.10 -3.21
C THR A 7 15.85 8.17 -3.21
N ALA A 8 15.26 8.49 -2.05
CA ALA A 8 14.25 9.53 -1.92
C ALA A 8 14.76 10.88 -2.43
N ARG A 9 15.99 11.27 -2.08
CA ARG A 9 16.64 12.49 -2.59
C ARG A 9 16.82 12.43 -4.11
N ARG A 10 17.40 11.35 -4.63
CA ARG A 10 17.65 11.16 -6.08
C ARG A 10 16.38 11.25 -6.92
N PHE A 11 15.24 10.78 -6.39
CA PHE A 11 13.95 10.79 -7.07
C PHE A 11 13.02 11.94 -6.63
N ASN A 12 13.59 12.99 -6.04
CA ASN A 12 12.92 14.24 -5.65
C ASN A 12 11.72 14.05 -4.70
N VAL A 13 11.83 13.12 -3.76
CA VAL A 13 10.85 12.89 -2.69
C VAL A 13 11.23 13.73 -1.49
N LYS A 14 10.62 14.91 -1.38
CA LYS A 14 10.87 15.85 -0.28
C LYS A 14 10.23 15.36 1.02
N ARG A 15 8.98 14.88 0.95
CA ARG A 15 8.25 14.33 2.10
C ARG A 15 8.06 12.83 1.91
N GLY A 16 9.06 12.04 2.30
CA GLY A 16 9.02 10.58 2.19
C GLY A 16 7.83 9.90 2.88
N TYR A 17 7.15 10.60 3.78
CA TYR A 17 5.96 10.12 4.50
C TYR A 17 4.65 10.66 3.94
N HIS A 18 4.70 11.65 3.04
CA HIS A 18 3.52 12.12 2.34
C HIS A 18 3.11 11.09 1.28
N PRO A 19 1.88 10.56 1.30
CA PRO A 19 1.48 9.48 0.41
C PRO A 19 1.75 9.78 -1.07
N TRP A 20 1.39 10.99 -1.52
CA TRP A 20 1.59 11.41 -2.91
C TRP A 20 3.06 11.47 -3.31
N ASP A 21 3.93 12.10 -2.51
CA ASP A 21 5.35 12.27 -2.84
C ASP A 21 6.04 10.89 -2.83
N ASN A 22 5.65 10.04 -1.87
CA ASN A 22 6.21 8.73 -1.65
C ASN A 22 5.76 7.69 -2.70
N ILE A 23 4.55 7.83 -3.24
CA ILE A 23 4.08 7.03 -4.38
C ILE A 23 4.76 7.52 -5.65
N HIS A 24 4.74 8.83 -5.94
CA HIS A 24 5.35 9.37 -7.16
C HIS A 24 6.85 9.07 -7.27
N GLY A 25 7.64 9.34 -6.23
CA GLY A 25 9.05 9.00 -6.31
C GLY A 25 9.31 7.50 -6.29
N GLY A 26 8.45 6.74 -5.61
CA GLY A 26 8.53 5.29 -5.59
C GLY A 26 8.28 4.66 -6.96
N THR A 27 7.30 5.16 -7.73
CA THR A 27 7.01 4.69 -9.09
C THR A 27 8.08 5.16 -10.08
N ARG A 28 8.63 6.38 -9.93
CA ARG A 28 9.78 6.83 -10.73
C ARG A 28 11.00 5.96 -10.52
N TYR A 29 11.31 5.62 -9.26
CA TYR A 29 12.40 4.71 -8.94
C TYR A 29 12.16 3.31 -9.52
N LEU A 30 10.94 2.77 -9.36
CA LEU A 30 10.58 1.47 -9.94
C LEU A 30 10.72 1.47 -11.47
N GLY A 31 10.28 2.53 -12.16
CA GLY A 31 10.46 2.69 -13.60
C GLY A 31 11.92 2.79 -14.04
N HIS A 32 12.78 3.45 -13.25
CA HIS A 32 14.23 3.47 -13.48
C HIS A 32 14.81 2.05 -13.43
N LEU A 33 14.49 1.28 -12.39
CA LEU A 33 14.94 -0.11 -12.27
C LEU A 33 14.42 -1.00 -13.40
N MET A 34 13.15 -0.84 -13.79
CA MET A 34 12.59 -1.60 -14.92
C MET A 34 13.37 -1.36 -16.20
N LYS A 35 13.79 -0.11 -16.47
CA LYS A 35 14.65 0.21 -17.63
C LYS A 35 16.03 -0.41 -17.47
N GLN A 36 16.65 -0.25 -16.29
CA GLN A 36 17.99 -0.76 -16.01
C GLN A 36 18.09 -2.29 -16.15
N TYR A 37 17.05 -3.02 -15.78
CA TYR A 37 17.01 -4.48 -15.87
C TYR A 37 16.19 -4.99 -17.07
N ASN A 38 16.00 -4.18 -18.11
CA ASN A 38 15.35 -4.58 -19.36
C ASN A 38 13.98 -5.25 -19.17
N GLY A 39 13.18 -4.74 -18.24
CA GLY A 39 11.85 -5.27 -17.91
C GLY A 39 11.86 -6.55 -17.06
N ASN A 40 13.02 -7.04 -16.62
CA ASN A 40 13.13 -8.20 -15.75
C ASN A 40 12.55 -7.89 -14.36
N LEU A 41 11.31 -8.32 -14.12
CA LEU A 41 10.58 -8.06 -12.89
C LEU A 41 11.28 -8.64 -11.66
N THR A 42 11.90 -9.81 -11.77
CA THR A 42 12.63 -10.45 -10.66
C THR A 42 13.79 -9.57 -10.19
N HIS A 43 14.63 -9.10 -11.12
CA HIS A 43 15.76 -8.23 -10.81
C HIS A 43 15.30 -6.86 -10.34
N THR A 44 14.26 -6.32 -10.96
CA THR A 44 13.67 -5.03 -10.58
C THR A 44 13.18 -5.05 -9.13
N VAL A 45 12.40 -6.05 -8.75
CA VAL A 45 11.87 -6.19 -7.38
C VAL A 45 13.00 -6.46 -6.38
N ALA A 46 13.99 -7.28 -6.76
CA ALA A 46 15.17 -7.53 -5.93
C ALA A 46 15.97 -6.25 -5.69
N ALA A 47 16.22 -5.45 -6.73
CA ALA A 47 16.96 -4.19 -6.66
C ALA A 47 16.21 -3.12 -5.86
N TYR A 48 14.88 -3.12 -5.94
CA TYR A 48 14.07 -2.22 -5.11
C TYR A 48 14.27 -2.49 -3.61
N ASN A 49 14.37 -3.76 -3.23
CA ASN A 49 14.54 -4.17 -1.84
C ASN A 49 15.99 -4.04 -1.35
N ALA A 50 16.96 -4.49 -2.15
CA ALA A 50 18.36 -4.60 -1.76
C ALA A 50 19.23 -3.41 -2.19
N GLY A 51 18.68 -2.50 -3.00
CA GLY A 51 19.44 -1.47 -3.70
C GLY A 51 20.01 -1.99 -5.03
N GLU A 52 19.91 -1.17 -6.07
CA GLU A 52 20.35 -1.49 -7.44
C GLU A 52 21.85 -1.84 -7.55
N GLY A 53 22.71 -1.24 -6.72
CA GLY A 53 24.14 -1.55 -6.70
C GLY A 53 24.47 -3.00 -6.32
N ASN A 54 23.57 -3.65 -5.57
CA ASN A 54 23.73 -5.02 -5.07
C ASN A 54 23.19 -6.09 -6.03
N ILE A 55 22.41 -5.69 -7.05
CA ILE A 55 21.81 -6.61 -8.01
C ILE A 55 22.46 -6.36 -9.38
N ARG A 56 23.36 -7.25 -9.77
CA ARG A 56 24.10 -7.20 -11.04
C ARG A 56 23.97 -8.54 -11.77
N PRO A 57 24.09 -8.58 -13.10
CA PRO A 57 24.18 -9.84 -13.84
C PRO A 57 25.21 -10.78 -13.21
N GLY A 58 24.85 -12.04 -13.03
CA GLY A 58 25.72 -13.06 -12.43
C GLY A 58 25.78 -13.09 -10.89
N ARG A 59 25.20 -12.10 -10.17
CA ARG A 59 25.13 -12.15 -8.70
C ARG A 59 23.86 -12.81 -8.19
N LYS A 60 24.00 -13.62 -7.14
CA LYS A 60 22.88 -14.28 -6.47
C LYS A 60 21.97 -13.27 -5.76
N ILE A 61 20.67 -13.34 -6.02
CA ILE A 61 19.66 -12.58 -5.29
C ILE A 61 19.50 -13.19 -3.89
N ARG A 62 19.85 -12.41 -2.84
CA ARG A 62 19.87 -12.91 -1.45
C ARG A 62 18.47 -13.16 -0.86
N ASN A 63 17.48 -12.32 -1.19
CA ASN A 63 16.13 -12.39 -0.59
C ASN A 63 15.04 -12.75 -1.61
N MET A 64 15.10 -13.97 -2.16
CA MET A 64 14.08 -14.48 -3.08
C MET A 64 12.70 -14.66 -2.44
N GLY A 65 12.61 -14.74 -1.11
CA GLY A 65 11.34 -14.82 -0.39
C GLY A 65 10.51 -13.53 -0.56
N TYR A 66 11.15 -12.37 -0.42
CA TYR A 66 10.51 -11.08 -0.68
C TYR A 66 10.05 -10.96 -2.14
N VAL A 67 10.94 -11.30 -3.08
CA VAL A 67 10.65 -11.22 -4.52
C VAL A 67 9.43 -12.07 -4.89
N ARG A 68 9.38 -13.33 -4.42
CA ARG A 68 8.23 -14.22 -4.67
C ARG A 68 6.93 -13.67 -4.12
N LYS A 69 6.93 -13.08 -2.92
CA LYS A 69 5.72 -12.47 -2.32
C LYS A 69 5.20 -11.31 -3.17
N VAL A 70 6.08 -10.43 -3.63
CA VAL A 70 5.71 -9.28 -4.46
C VAL A 70 5.20 -9.71 -5.82
N LEU A 71 5.88 -10.65 -6.50
CA LEU A 71 5.43 -11.15 -7.80
C LEU A 71 4.09 -11.90 -7.70
N LYS A 72 3.84 -12.63 -6.61
CA LYS A 72 2.53 -13.23 -6.33
C LYS A 72 1.45 -12.17 -6.21
N ALA A 73 1.70 -11.08 -5.48
CA ALA A 73 0.78 -9.96 -5.37
C ALA A 73 0.55 -9.26 -6.72
N TYR A 74 1.62 -9.01 -7.48
CA TYR A 74 1.55 -8.44 -8.82
C TYR A 74 0.62 -9.26 -9.73
N ASN A 75 0.82 -10.58 -9.80
CA ASN A 75 -0.04 -11.47 -10.60
C ASN A 75 -1.49 -11.48 -10.12
N LYS A 76 -1.73 -11.39 -8.81
CA LYS A 76 -3.08 -11.33 -8.23
C LYS A 76 -3.82 -10.03 -8.56
N PHE A 77 -3.13 -8.89 -8.59
CA PHE A 77 -3.75 -7.57 -8.68
C PHE A 77 -3.60 -6.89 -10.05
N GLY A 78 -2.80 -7.42 -10.98
CA GLY A 78 -2.63 -6.79 -12.28
C GLY A 78 -1.73 -7.49 -13.30
N GLY A 79 -1.08 -8.61 -12.96
CA GLY A 79 -0.14 -9.31 -13.84
C GLY A 79 -0.80 -10.18 -14.91
N ARG A 80 -1.68 -9.60 -15.74
CA ARG A 80 -2.10 -10.10 -17.07
C ARG A 80 -3.02 -9.09 -17.78
N LYS A 81 -2.43 -8.25 -18.64
CA LYS A 81 -3.10 -7.63 -19.80
C LYS A 81 -2.10 -7.34 -20.93
N THR A 82 -1.39 -8.36 -21.42
CA THR A 82 -0.70 -8.28 -22.71
C THR A 82 -1.01 -9.54 -23.53
N GLY A 83 -1.83 -9.37 -24.57
CA GLY A 83 -1.86 -10.14 -25.83
C GLY A 83 -2.28 -11.62 -25.81
N LYS A 84 -3.59 -11.91 -25.85
CA LYS A 84 -4.17 -13.04 -26.61
C LYS A 84 -5.50 -12.57 -27.24
N PRO A 85 -5.76 -12.78 -28.54
CA PRO A 85 -7.04 -12.44 -29.16
C PRO A 85 -8.13 -13.26 -28.47
N GLY A 86 -9.23 -12.59 -28.12
CA GLY A 86 -10.33 -13.20 -27.39
C GLY A 86 -10.83 -14.45 -28.13
N LYS A 87 -10.76 -15.61 -27.49
CA LYS A 87 -11.62 -16.72 -27.89
C LYS A 87 -13.05 -16.23 -27.70
N GLN A 88 -13.75 -16.05 -28.82
CA GLN A 88 -15.19 -15.81 -28.86
C GLN A 88 -15.88 -16.81 -27.92
N VAL A 89 -16.47 -16.27 -26.84
CA VAL A 89 -17.44 -17.05 -26.07
C VAL A 89 -18.68 -17.13 -26.96
N ARG A 90 -18.87 -18.32 -27.52
CA ARG A 90 -20.02 -18.71 -28.33
C ARG A 90 -21.28 -18.43 -27.52
N LYS A 91 -22.07 -17.42 -27.92
CA LYS A 91 -23.38 -17.14 -27.33
C LYS A 91 -24.29 -18.32 -27.63
N GLN A 92 -24.67 -19.08 -26.60
CA GLN A 92 -25.78 -20.01 -26.72
C GLN A 92 -27.04 -19.32 -26.22
N SER A 93 -27.91 -19.08 -27.20
CA SER A 93 -29.27 -18.57 -27.07
C SER A 93 -30.11 -19.52 -26.22
N THR A 94 -30.75 -19.00 -25.17
CA THR A 94 -32.02 -19.55 -24.67
C THR A 94 -33.01 -18.42 -24.50
N ARG A 95 -34.13 -18.58 -25.19
CA ARG A 95 -35.23 -17.63 -25.37
C ARG A 95 -36.00 -17.37 -24.07
N ARG A 96 -36.14 -16.09 -23.74
CA ARG A 96 -37.40 -15.34 -23.56
C ARG A 96 -38.58 -16.04 -22.86
N SER A 97 -39.01 -15.46 -21.73
CA SER A 97 -40.43 -15.17 -21.47
C SER A 97 -40.56 -13.85 -20.71
N GLN A 98 -41.53 -13.05 -21.16
CA GLN A 98 -41.85 -11.70 -20.70
C GLN A 98 -42.94 -11.78 -19.62
N GLY A 99 -42.95 -10.82 -18.69
CA GLY A 99 -44.06 -10.58 -17.77
C GLY A 99 -43.85 -9.30 -16.97
N ALA A 100 -44.57 -8.24 -17.33
CA ALA A 100 -44.55 -6.92 -16.71
C ALA A 100 -45.47 -6.87 -15.47
N GLY A 101 -45.12 -6.06 -14.46
CA GLY A 101 -46.09 -5.70 -13.41
C GLY A 101 -45.55 -5.14 -12.09
N LYS A 102 -45.44 -3.80 -12.04
CA LYS A 102 -45.82 -2.87 -10.95
C LYS A 102 -45.17 -2.95 -9.53
N SER A 103 -44.63 -1.78 -9.17
CA SER A 103 -44.71 -1.05 -7.89
C SER A 103 -44.59 -1.79 -6.55
N GLY A 104 -43.55 -1.41 -5.80
CA GLY A 104 -43.47 -1.67 -4.36
C GLY A 104 -42.18 -1.14 -3.76
N ILE A 105 -42.15 0.15 -3.42
CA ILE A 105 -41.10 0.74 -2.58
C ILE A 105 -41.15 0.04 -1.21
N LYS A 106 -40.18 -0.82 -0.90
CA LYS A 106 -39.77 -1.12 0.48
C LYS A 106 -38.24 -1.20 0.59
N ARG A 107 -37.70 -0.03 0.91
CA ARG A 107 -36.39 0.22 1.48
C ARG A 107 -36.28 -0.54 2.81
N GLN A 108 -35.61 -1.70 2.82
CA GLN A 108 -35.13 -2.30 4.06
C GLN A 108 -33.65 -1.95 4.23
N GLN A 109 -33.46 -0.92 5.06
CA GLN A 109 -32.21 -0.62 5.72
C GLN A 109 -31.89 -1.77 6.67
N GLN A 110 -30.74 -2.40 6.49
CA GLN A 110 -30.00 -3.00 7.61
C GLN A 110 -28.63 -2.34 7.67
N ALA A 111 -28.65 -1.06 8.05
CA ALA A 111 -27.51 -0.38 8.62
C ALA A 111 -27.65 -0.44 10.15
N SER A 112 -26.93 -1.36 10.78
CA SER A 112 -26.66 -1.39 12.23
C SER A 112 -25.63 -2.49 12.47
N ARG A 113 -24.44 -2.30 13.02
CA ARG A 113 -23.78 -1.17 13.69
C ARG A 113 -22.27 -1.46 13.65
N ASN A 114 -21.51 -0.88 12.73
CA ASN A 114 -20.06 -0.77 12.95
C ASN A 114 -19.84 0.34 13.97
N ARG A 115 -20.05 0.01 15.25
CA ARG A 115 -19.58 0.82 16.37
C ARG A 115 -18.06 0.82 16.27
N THR A 116 -17.51 1.87 15.67
CA THR A 116 -16.10 2.22 15.82
C THR A 116 -15.80 2.23 17.32
N PRO A 117 -14.79 1.53 17.83
CA PRO A 117 -14.41 1.67 19.23
C PRO A 117 -14.06 3.14 19.45
N GLN A 118 -14.94 3.87 20.15
CA GLN A 118 -14.60 5.19 20.63
C GLN A 118 -13.52 4.98 21.69
N VAL A 119 -12.26 5.10 21.29
CA VAL A 119 -11.15 5.21 22.23
C VAL A 119 -11.43 6.48 23.05
N ARG A 120 -11.94 6.28 24.27
CA ARG A 120 -12.27 7.36 25.22
C ARG A 120 -11.02 8.08 25.74
N THR A 121 -9.84 7.54 25.45
CA THR A 121 -8.55 8.08 25.85
C THR A 121 -8.05 9.12 24.85
N HIS A 122 -7.94 10.36 25.31
CA HIS A 122 -7.32 11.48 24.58
C HIS A 122 -5.79 11.35 24.48
N LEU A 123 -5.23 10.36 25.18
CA LEU A 123 -3.80 10.17 25.40
C LEU A 123 -3.41 8.71 25.14
N PHE A 124 -2.24 8.50 24.55
CA PHE A 124 -1.63 7.20 24.31
C PHE A 124 -0.24 7.16 24.93
N LYS A 125 0.03 6.22 25.84
CA LYS A 125 1.36 6.05 26.44
C LYS A 125 2.19 5.06 25.62
N VAL A 126 3.29 5.55 25.08
CA VAL A 126 4.23 4.78 24.24
C VAL A 126 4.93 3.71 25.05
N ARG A 127 4.87 2.47 24.56
CA ARG A 127 5.62 1.31 25.05
C ARG A 127 6.91 1.10 24.25
N PRO A 128 7.91 0.38 24.79
CA PRO A 128 9.07 -0.03 24.01
C PRO A 128 8.64 -0.78 22.74
N GLY A 129 9.11 -0.33 21.58
CA GLY A 129 8.78 -0.92 20.29
C GLY A 129 7.53 -0.33 19.59
N ASP A 130 6.79 0.56 20.25
CA ASP A 130 5.69 1.26 19.59
C ASP A 130 6.21 2.21 18.50
N THR A 131 5.50 2.21 17.38
CA THR A 131 5.72 3.15 16.29
C THR A 131 4.47 3.99 16.08
N VAL A 132 4.60 5.19 15.50
CA VAL A 132 3.43 6.02 15.15
C VAL A 132 2.42 5.25 14.28
N TYR A 133 2.91 4.27 13.50
CA TYR A 133 2.08 3.38 12.72
C TYR A 133 1.25 2.42 13.59
N GLU A 134 1.84 1.83 14.63
CA GLU A 134 1.09 0.99 15.58
C GLU A 134 0.04 1.78 16.35
N VAL A 135 0.37 3.00 16.75
CA VAL A 135 -0.59 3.90 17.39
C VAL A 135 -1.79 4.13 16.47
N MET A 136 -1.56 4.36 15.18
CA MET A 136 -2.64 4.50 14.20
C MET A 136 -3.46 3.22 14.02
N ARG A 137 -2.83 2.03 13.98
CA ARG A 137 -3.56 0.75 13.91
C ARG A 137 -4.43 0.51 15.14
N GLN A 138 -3.94 0.82 16.33
CA GLN A 138 -4.65 0.57 17.59
C GLN A 138 -5.75 1.60 17.85
N THR A 139 -5.53 2.85 17.47
CA THR A 139 -6.44 3.96 17.79
C THR A 139 -7.38 4.33 16.63
N GLY A 140 -7.07 3.89 15.41
CA GLY A 140 -7.75 4.30 14.18
C GLY A 140 -7.45 5.74 13.76
N ILE A 141 -6.52 6.43 14.44
CA ILE A 141 -6.24 7.85 14.19
C ILE A 141 -5.15 7.97 13.11
N PRO A 142 -5.38 8.74 12.04
CA PRO A 142 -4.40 8.93 10.99
C PRO A 142 -3.03 9.41 11.51
N VAL A 143 -1.96 8.82 10.99
CA VAL A 143 -0.56 9.13 11.37
C VAL A 143 -0.26 10.63 11.28
N ASN A 144 -0.72 11.31 10.22
CA ASN A 144 -0.52 12.75 10.04
C ASN A 144 -1.13 13.57 11.19
N ARG A 145 -2.26 13.13 11.74
CA ARG A 145 -2.94 13.77 12.86
C ARG A 145 -2.14 13.58 14.14
N ILE A 146 -1.65 12.36 14.41
CA ILE A 146 -0.80 12.06 15.57
C ILE A 146 0.48 12.89 15.54
N ILE A 147 1.14 12.98 14.37
CA ILE A 147 2.35 13.78 14.19
C ILE A 147 2.08 15.26 14.46
N ARG A 148 1.04 15.83 13.83
CA ARG A 148 0.73 17.26 13.94
C ARG A 148 0.35 17.66 15.37
N LEU A 149 -0.46 16.83 16.05
CA LEU A 149 -0.90 17.09 17.42
C LEU A 149 0.26 17.07 18.42
N ASN A 150 1.26 16.21 18.18
CA ASN A 150 2.38 15.99 19.09
C ASN A 150 3.69 16.62 18.61
N ARG A 151 3.64 17.40 17.53
CA ARG A 151 4.79 18.07 16.90
C ARG A 151 5.98 17.13 16.69
N LEU A 152 5.70 15.87 16.33
CA LEU A 152 6.76 14.88 16.12
C LEU A 152 7.59 15.30 14.90
N GLN A 153 8.92 15.27 15.04
CA GLN A 153 9.85 15.56 13.94
C GLN A 153 10.46 14.27 13.43
N ALA A 154 10.73 14.19 12.12
CA ALA A 154 11.47 13.07 11.55
C ALA A 154 12.86 13.00 12.22
N PRO A 155 13.35 11.81 12.64
CA PRO A 155 12.89 10.44 12.35
C PRO A 155 11.73 9.85 13.20
N TYR A 156 10.80 10.66 13.73
CA TYR A 156 9.55 10.31 14.42
C TYR A 156 9.68 9.24 15.49
N HIS A 157 10.82 9.24 16.19
CA HIS A 157 11.04 8.34 17.30
C HIS A 157 10.03 8.63 18.40
N LEU A 158 9.43 7.57 18.90
CA LEU A 158 8.61 7.61 20.09
C LEU A 158 9.49 7.16 21.26
N LEU A 159 9.63 8.03 22.26
CA LEU A 159 10.40 7.70 23.46
C LEU A 159 9.55 6.81 24.38
N LYS A 160 10.19 5.81 25.00
CA LYS A 160 9.51 4.95 25.99
C LYS A 160 8.88 5.82 27.08
N GLY A 161 7.59 5.65 27.31
CA GLY A 161 6.84 6.42 28.31
C GLY A 161 6.34 7.78 27.83
N GLN A 162 6.67 8.20 26.60
CA GLN A 162 6.11 9.40 25.98
C GLN A 162 4.59 9.29 25.87
N THR A 163 3.89 10.38 26.17
CA THR A 163 2.44 10.45 26.01
C THR A 163 2.11 11.20 24.72
N LEU A 164 1.32 10.57 23.86
CA LEU A 164 0.83 11.14 22.61
C LEU A 164 -0.62 11.58 22.76
N ARG A 165 -0.90 12.82 22.38
CA ARG A 165 -2.23 13.39 22.21
C ARG A 165 -2.89 12.83 20.96
N LEU A 166 -4.13 12.39 21.11
CA LEU A 166 -4.92 11.76 20.07
C LEU A 166 -6.05 12.65 19.56
N ARG A 167 -6.43 13.69 20.31
CA ARG A 167 -7.44 14.69 19.95
C ARG A 167 -6.98 16.10 20.29
#